data_AF-A0A7X5HYA2-F1
#
_entry.id   AF-A0A7X5HYA2-F1
#
_cell.length_a   1.000
_cell.length_b   1.000
_cell.length_c   1.000
_cell.angle_alpha   90.00
_cell.angle_beta   90.00
_cell.angle_gamma   90.00
#
_symmetry.space_group_name_H-M   'P 1'
#
loop_
_entity.id
_entity.type
_entity.pdbx_description
1 polymer ?
#
loop_
_entity_poly.entity_id
_entity_poly.type
_entity_poly.pdbx_seq_one_letter_code
_entity_poly.pdbx_strand_id
1 'polypeptide(L)'
;MNKEILDFFNFSTDSPSNAAYNQQRSKVLPEAFEYLFHEFTSKLHANRHFHGYRLIACDGSNLSIASNSFDFETRAKPDQYNAEVNRLHLNAFYDLMNRIYVDALIQNWADCNEFLACAQMIDRSSLKGKVLLIADRGYENYNIFAHADEKNWKYLIRVKDINSNGIASGLDLPKQGSFDKHMSVTLCRRKNKDAKVEDVNICLHVKALTLYL
;
A
#
# COMPACT_ATOMS: atom_id res chain seq x y z
N MET A 1 19.90 6.55 27.88
CA MET A 1 18.60 5.88 28.10
C MET A 1 17.55 6.94 28.00
N ASN A 2 16.52 6.73 27.19
CA ASN A 2 15.41 7.67 27.16
C ASN A 2 14.70 7.69 28.51
N LYS A 3 14.18 8.86 28.90
CA LYS A 3 13.46 9.07 30.15
C LYS A 3 12.33 8.04 30.34
N GLU A 4 11.59 7.75 29.27
CA GLU A 4 10.48 6.77 29.29
C GLU A 4 10.91 5.37 29.73
N ILE A 5 12.10 4.91 29.34
CA ILE A 5 12.61 3.59 29.73
C ILE A 5 13.00 3.61 31.21
N LEU A 6 13.63 4.68 31.69
CA LEU A 6 13.97 4.82 33.11
C LEU A 6 12.73 4.95 33.98
N ASP A 7 11.71 5.68 33.51
CA ASP A 7 10.40 5.80 34.14
C ASP A 7 9.76 4.40 34.30
N PHE A 8 9.81 3.54 33.28
CA PHE A 8 9.30 2.16 33.36
C PHE A 8 9.99 1.33 34.46
N PHE A 9 11.29 1.53 34.67
CA PHE A 9 12.05 0.87 35.74
C PHE A 9 12.04 1.65 37.07
N ASN A 10 11.17 2.66 37.21
CA ASN A 10 11.06 3.52 38.39
C ASN A 10 12.40 4.14 38.83
N PHE A 11 13.29 4.43 37.87
CA PHE A 11 14.65 4.91 38.15
C PHE A 11 15.45 4.02 39.12
N SER A 12 15.14 2.73 39.20
CA SER A 12 15.85 1.79 40.08
C SER A 12 17.34 1.74 39.72
N THR A 13 18.20 1.57 40.72
CA THR A 13 19.63 1.29 40.50
C THR A 13 19.87 -0.02 39.75
N ASP A 14 18.88 -0.91 39.75
CA ASP A 14 18.89 -2.18 39.00
C ASP A 14 18.43 -2.04 37.54
N SER A 15 18.18 -0.81 37.08
CA SER A 15 17.78 -0.55 35.69
C SER A 15 18.85 -1.06 34.71
N PRO A 16 18.45 -1.70 33.60
CA PRO A 16 19.39 -2.22 32.62
C PRO A 16 20.21 -1.09 32.00
N SER A 17 21.51 -1.30 31.77
CA SER A 17 22.35 -0.31 31.10
C SER A 17 21.98 -0.11 29.62
N ASN A 18 22.37 1.01 29.00
CA ASN A 18 22.09 1.26 27.57
C ASN A 18 22.67 0.15 26.68
N ALA A 19 23.86 -0.33 27.03
CA ALA A 19 24.53 -1.42 26.30
C ALA A 19 23.74 -2.73 26.43
N ALA A 20 23.30 -3.08 27.65
CA ALA A 20 22.49 -4.27 27.87
C ALA A 20 21.17 -4.20 27.09
N TYR A 21 20.50 -3.05 27.09
CA TYR A 21 19.28 -2.83 26.30
C TYR A 21 19.51 -3.02 24.80
N ASN A 22 20.53 -2.37 24.23
CA ASN A 22 20.86 -2.48 22.81
C ASN A 22 21.20 -3.92 22.40
N GLN A 23 21.94 -4.66 23.24
CA GLN A 23 22.29 -6.06 23.00
C GLN A 23 21.07 -6.99 23.03
N GLN A 24 20.08 -6.75 23.88
CA GLN A 24 18.85 -7.55 23.88
C GLN A 24 17.94 -7.16 22.72
N ARG A 25 17.83 -5.86 22.42
CA ARG A 25 17.07 -5.37 21.26
C ARG A 25 17.58 -5.96 19.95
N SER A 26 18.90 -6.08 19.77
CA SER A 26 19.49 -6.65 18.54
C SER A 26 19.16 -8.13 18.32
N LYS A 27 18.62 -8.83 19.32
CA LYS A 27 18.16 -10.22 19.18
C LYS A 27 16.74 -10.32 18.62
N VAL A 28 15.98 -9.22 18.64
CA VAL A 28 14.63 -9.17 18.09
C VAL A 28 14.73 -8.91 16.60
N LEU A 29 14.34 -9.90 15.80
CA LEU A 29 14.29 -9.79 14.35
C LEU A 29 13.17 -8.81 13.94
N PRO A 30 13.35 -7.99 12.90
CA PRO A 30 12.28 -7.15 12.35
C PRO A 30 10.99 -7.91 12.05
N GLU A 31 11.11 -9.14 11.54
CA GLU A 31 10.02 -10.06 11.22
C GLU A 31 9.18 -10.44 12.46
N ALA A 32 9.74 -10.31 13.66
CA ALA A 32 8.97 -10.52 14.89
C ALA A 32 7.85 -9.48 15.03
N PHE A 33 8.07 -8.23 14.60
CA PHE A 33 7.05 -7.19 14.64
C PHE A 33 5.97 -7.41 13.57
N GLU A 34 6.36 -7.83 12.37
CA GLU A 34 5.42 -8.23 11.32
C GLU A 34 4.54 -9.40 11.79
N TYR A 35 5.16 -10.43 12.37
CA TYR A 35 4.45 -11.56 12.95
C TYR A 35 3.46 -11.13 14.04
N LEU A 36 3.90 -10.30 14.99
CA LEU A 36 3.05 -9.79 16.07
C LEU A 36 1.87 -8.99 15.53
N PHE A 37 2.11 -8.14 14.52
CA PHE A 37 1.06 -7.37 13.87
C PHE A 37 0.01 -8.29 13.24
N HIS A 38 0.43 -9.29 12.47
CA HIS A 38 -0.50 -10.22 11.83
C HIS A 38 -1.25 -11.10 12.84
N GLU A 39 -0.56 -11.64 13.84
CA GLU A 39 -1.19 -12.43 14.89
C GLU A 39 -2.22 -11.61 15.66
N PHE A 40 -1.86 -10.40 16.11
CA PHE A 40 -2.78 -9.51 16.81
C PHE A 40 -4.00 -9.18 15.96
N THR A 41 -3.79 -8.76 14.72
CA THR A 41 -4.85 -8.38 13.78
C THR A 41 -5.76 -9.57 13.46
N SER A 42 -5.23 -10.79 13.37
CA SER A 42 -6.01 -12.00 13.11
C SER A 42 -7.03 -12.33 14.21
N LYS A 43 -6.76 -11.89 15.45
CA LYS A 43 -7.66 -12.08 16.59
C LYS A 43 -8.75 -11.02 16.67
N LEU A 44 -8.67 -9.96 15.87
CA LEU A 44 -9.67 -8.90 15.88
C LEU A 44 -10.95 -9.33 15.14
N HIS A 45 -12.10 -9.09 15.75
CA HIS A 45 -13.40 -9.32 15.13
C HIS A 45 -13.75 -8.16 14.20
N ALA A 46 -13.89 -8.45 12.92
CA ALA A 46 -14.24 -7.45 11.91
C ALA A 46 -15.49 -7.89 11.14
N ASN A 47 -16.65 -7.51 11.71
CA ASN A 47 -17.98 -7.97 11.32
C ASN A 47 -18.78 -6.91 10.54
N ARG A 48 -18.28 -5.68 10.44
CA ARG A 48 -18.95 -4.60 9.71
C ARG A 48 -18.62 -4.69 8.22
N HIS A 49 -19.65 -4.63 7.40
CA HIS A 49 -19.54 -4.75 5.95
C HIS A 49 -20.42 -3.68 5.30
N PHE A 50 -20.02 -3.19 4.12
CA PHE A 50 -20.82 -2.29 3.29
C PHE A 50 -21.49 -3.11 2.19
N HIS A 51 -22.82 -3.30 2.27
CA HIS A 51 -23.56 -4.13 1.30
C HIS A 51 -22.94 -5.53 1.10
N GLY A 52 -22.42 -6.12 2.18
CA GLY A 52 -21.73 -7.42 2.16
C GLY A 52 -20.27 -7.39 1.71
N TYR A 53 -19.71 -6.22 1.36
CA TYR A 53 -18.31 -6.04 1.02
C TYR A 53 -17.48 -5.60 2.23
N ARG A 54 -16.25 -6.12 2.33
CA ARG A 54 -15.18 -5.48 3.09
C ARG A 54 -14.52 -4.40 2.24
N LEU A 55 -14.48 -3.18 2.75
CA LEU A 55 -13.89 -2.04 2.06
C LEU A 55 -12.44 -1.90 2.52
N ILE A 56 -11.50 -2.22 1.64
CA ILE A 56 -10.06 -2.18 1.95
C ILE A 56 -9.45 -0.99 1.23
N ALA A 57 -9.07 0.04 1.98
CA ALA A 57 -8.30 1.15 1.44
C ALA A 57 -6.81 0.77 1.36
N CYS A 58 -6.15 1.12 0.27
CA CYS A 58 -4.70 1.02 0.12
C CYS A 58 -4.10 2.40 -0.02
N ASP A 59 -3.08 2.70 0.79
CA ASP A 59 -2.32 3.95 0.71
C ASP A 59 -0.87 3.75 1.18
N GLY A 60 0.01 4.63 0.70
CA GLY A 60 1.44 4.67 1.01
C GLY A 60 1.78 5.87 1.89
N SER A 61 2.77 5.73 2.77
CA SER A 61 3.25 6.83 3.63
C SER A 61 4.76 6.78 3.84
N ASN A 62 5.38 7.94 3.95
CA ASN A 62 6.81 8.05 4.18
C ASN A 62 7.11 8.24 5.65
N LEU A 63 7.95 7.37 6.20
CA LEU A 63 8.42 7.41 7.58
C LEU A 63 9.85 7.93 7.61
N SER A 64 10.06 9.11 8.18
CA SER A 64 11.40 9.63 8.42
C SER A 64 12.05 8.87 9.58
N ILE A 65 13.26 8.36 9.35
CA ILE A 65 14.08 7.70 10.37
C ILE A 65 15.33 8.55 10.66
N ALA A 66 16.10 8.14 11.66
CA ALA A 66 17.34 8.83 11.99
C ALA A 66 18.29 8.84 10.79
N SER A 67 18.84 10.03 10.47
CA SER A 67 19.78 10.17 9.35
C SER A 67 21.05 9.35 9.59
N ASN A 68 21.42 8.56 8.60
CA ASN A 68 22.63 7.77 8.52
C ASN A 68 23.16 7.80 7.09
N SER A 69 24.25 8.55 6.86
CA SER A 69 24.86 8.74 5.55
C SER A 69 25.46 7.45 4.96
N PHE A 70 25.67 6.41 5.77
CA PHE A 70 26.17 5.10 5.34
C PHE A 70 25.08 4.11 4.96
N ASP A 71 23.81 4.41 5.26
CA ASP A 71 22.67 3.58 4.87
C ASP A 71 22.08 4.08 3.55
N PHE A 72 22.59 3.52 2.45
CA PHE A 72 22.19 3.92 1.10
C PHE A 72 20.80 3.42 0.69
N GLU A 73 20.29 2.37 1.32
CA GLU A 73 19.01 1.76 0.96
C GLU A 73 17.83 2.63 1.41
N THR A 74 17.98 3.29 2.55
CA THR A 74 16.94 4.18 3.09
C THR A 74 17.21 5.65 2.77
N ARG A 75 18.34 5.99 2.15
CA ARG A 75 18.72 7.38 1.87
C ARG A 75 17.77 8.01 0.85
N ALA A 76 17.08 9.07 1.25
CA ALA A 76 16.29 9.89 0.35
C ALA A 76 17.18 10.78 -0.51
N LYS A 77 16.68 11.15 -1.69
CA LYS A 77 17.35 12.17 -2.50
C LYS A 77 17.36 13.49 -1.71
N PRO A 78 18.47 14.25 -1.74
CA PRO A 78 18.54 15.55 -1.07
C PRO A 78 17.40 16.45 -1.56
N ASP A 79 16.76 17.14 -0.63
CA ASP A 79 15.78 18.16 -0.97
C ASP A 79 16.47 19.47 -1.39
N GLN A 80 15.69 20.53 -1.60
CA GLN A 80 16.19 21.86 -1.97
C GLN A 80 17.15 22.48 -0.93
N TYR A 81 17.25 21.91 0.26
CA TYR A 81 18.14 22.34 1.34
C TYR A 81 19.37 21.43 1.52
N ASN A 82 19.56 20.45 0.62
CA ASN A 82 20.63 19.45 0.68
C ASN A 82 20.68 18.66 2.00
N ALA A 83 19.54 18.51 2.69
CA ALA A 83 19.48 17.71 3.90
C ALA A 83 19.52 16.21 3.53
N GLU A 84 20.53 15.48 4.03
CA GLU A 84 20.55 14.02 3.95
C GLU A 84 19.59 13.44 4.99
N VAL A 85 18.49 12.86 4.50
CA VAL A 85 17.48 12.21 5.32
C VAL A 85 17.32 10.76 4.91
N ASN A 86 17.12 9.89 5.88
CA ASN A 86 16.79 8.49 5.67
C ASN A 86 15.29 8.30 5.86
N ARG A 87 14.66 7.53 4.96
CA ARG A 87 13.22 7.29 4.91
C ARG A 87 12.94 5.82 4.65
N LEU A 88 11.85 5.35 5.24
CA LEU A 88 11.18 4.12 4.87
C LEU A 88 9.84 4.47 4.23
N HIS A 89 9.36 3.58 3.37
CA HIS A 89 8.04 3.71 2.77
C HIS A 89 7.12 2.61 3.30
N LEU A 90 6.02 3.00 3.92
CA LEU A 90 5.00 2.10 4.47
C LEU A 90 3.82 2.03 3.51
N ASN A 91 3.50 0.82 3.05
CA ASN A 91 2.25 0.52 2.37
C ASN A 91 1.29 -0.11 3.37
N ALA A 92 0.02 0.30 3.38
CA ALA A 92 -0.94 -0.22 4.35
C ALA A 92 -2.29 -0.54 3.70
N PHE A 93 -2.89 -1.65 4.12
CA PHE A 93 -4.29 -1.97 3.88
C PHE A 93 -5.10 -1.68 5.12
N TYR A 94 -6.18 -0.92 4.94
CA TYR A 94 -7.05 -0.50 6.02
C TYR A 94 -8.50 -0.89 5.75
N ASP A 95 -9.09 -1.68 6.64
CA ASP A 95 -10.51 -1.99 6.61
C ASP A 95 -11.31 -0.79 7.13
N LEU A 96 -11.98 -0.07 6.22
CA LEU A 96 -12.68 1.18 6.54
C LEU A 96 -13.85 0.96 7.50
N MET A 97 -14.56 -0.17 7.37
CA MET A 97 -15.78 -0.43 8.12
C MET A 97 -15.46 -0.84 9.55
N ASN A 98 -14.36 -1.59 9.74
CA ASN A 98 -13.93 -2.09 11.03
C ASN A 98 -12.83 -1.23 11.68
N ARG A 99 -12.23 -0.30 10.92
CA ARG A 99 -11.20 0.66 11.35
C ARG A 99 -9.91 0.00 11.80
N ILE A 100 -9.45 -1.00 11.04
CA ILE A 100 -8.31 -1.84 11.39
C ILE A 100 -7.34 -1.88 10.22
N TYR A 101 -6.05 -1.73 10.51
CA TYR A 101 -5.00 -2.08 9.56
C TYR A 101 -4.94 -3.60 9.43
N VAL A 102 -5.27 -4.11 8.24
CA VAL A 102 -5.34 -5.56 7.98
C VAL A 102 -4.04 -6.11 7.41
N ASP A 103 -3.24 -5.24 6.79
CA ASP A 103 -1.94 -5.59 6.26
C ASP A 103 -1.02 -4.34 6.21
N ALA A 104 0.28 -4.54 6.30
CA ALA A 104 1.31 -3.50 6.19
C ALA A 104 2.60 -4.07 5.58
N LEU A 105 3.23 -3.32 4.67
CA LEU A 105 4.48 -3.70 4.03
C LEU A 105 5.44 -2.51 3.99
N ILE A 106 6.60 -2.67 4.62
CA ILE A 106 7.64 -1.64 4.70
C ILE A 106 8.67 -1.89 3.59
N GLN A 107 9.00 -0.86 2.83
CA GLN A 107 10.03 -0.87 1.81
C GLN A 107 11.10 0.15 2.13
N ASN A 108 12.33 -0.15 1.73
CA ASN A 108 13.41 0.82 1.66
C ASN A 108 13.06 1.91 0.63
N TRP A 109 13.54 3.14 0.85
CA TRP A 109 13.26 4.25 -0.05
C TRP A 109 13.87 4.06 -1.44
N ALA A 110 15.07 3.46 -1.54
CA ALA A 110 15.74 3.25 -2.82
C ALA A 110 14.96 2.34 -3.79
N ASP A 111 14.22 1.36 -3.24
CA ASP A 111 13.53 0.32 -3.99
C ASP A 111 12.00 0.37 -3.82
N CYS A 112 11.46 1.52 -3.41
CA CYS A 112 10.03 1.65 -3.14
C CYS A 112 9.21 1.36 -4.42
N ASN A 113 8.25 0.46 -4.30
CA ASN A 113 7.35 0.09 -5.38
C ASN A 113 5.98 -0.23 -4.80
N GLU A 114 5.15 0.80 -4.70
CA GLU A 114 3.78 0.74 -4.16
C GLU A 114 2.91 -0.25 -4.95
N PHE A 115 3.12 -0.38 -6.26
CA PHE A 115 2.37 -1.32 -7.09
C PHE A 115 2.66 -2.77 -6.72
N LEU A 116 3.94 -3.10 -6.58
CA LEU A 116 4.38 -4.43 -6.19
C LEU A 116 3.94 -4.73 -4.76
N ALA A 117 4.06 -3.77 -3.85
CA ALA A 117 3.61 -3.92 -2.47
C ALA A 117 2.10 -4.20 -2.41
N CYS A 118 1.29 -3.44 -3.13
CA CYS A 118 -0.16 -3.65 -3.20
C CYS A 118 -0.50 -5.05 -3.74
N ALA A 119 0.12 -5.48 -4.83
CA ALA A 119 -0.06 -6.83 -5.39
C ALA A 119 0.31 -7.94 -4.38
N GLN A 120 1.47 -7.81 -3.72
CA GLN A 120 1.90 -8.75 -2.68
C GLN A 120 0.93 -8.83 -1.51
N MET A 121 0.39 -7.68 -1.09
CA MET A 121 -0.60 -7.59 0.00
C MET A 121 -1.95 -8.21 -0.42
N ILE A 122 -2.38 -8.08 -1.69
CA ILE A 122 -3.54 -8.81 -2.23
C ILE A 122 -3.29 -10.33 -2.17
N ASP A 123 -2.14 -10.76 -2.69
CA ASP A 123 -1.80 -12.18 -2.82
C ASP A 123 -1.74 -12.89 -1.46
N ARG A 124 -1.06 -12.28 -0.48
CA ARG A 124 -0.94 -12.86 0.87
C ARG A 124 -2.18 -12.70 1.74
N SER A 125 -3.14 -11.86 1.31
CA SER A 125 -4.36 -11.62 2.09
C SER A 125 -5.15 -12.91 2.33
N SER A 126 -5.51 -13.14 3.58
CA SER A 126 -6.37 -14.25 4.01
C SER A 126 -7.85 -13.86 4.06
N LEU A 127 -8.20 -12.61 3.71
CA LEU A 127 -9.57 -12.11 3.74
C LEU A 127 -10.50 -12.97 2.89
N LYS A 128 -11.68 -13.28 3.45
CA LYS A 128 -12.70 -14.13 2.82
C LYS A 128 -13.93 -13.30 2.47
N GLY A 129 -14.70 -13.81 1.50
CA GLY A 129 -15.94 -13.18 1.05
C GLY A 129 -15.69 -12.06 0.04
N LYS A 130 -16.64 -11.12 -0.04
CA LYS A 130 -16.58 -10.03 -1.01
C LYS A 130 -15.68 -8.93 -0.49
N VAL A 131 -14.65 -8.59 -1.27
CA VAL A 131 -13.72 -7.50 -0.96
C VAL A 131 -13.80 -6.44 -2.06
N LEU A 132 -13.79 -5.17 -1.66
CA LEU A 132 -13.64 -4.03 -2.55
C LEU A 132 -12.36 -3.27 -2.17
N LEU A 133 -11.34 -3.36 -3.01
CA LEU A 133 -10.11 -2.58 -2.91
C LEU A 133 -10.41 -1.13 -3.35
N ILE A 134 -9.99 -0.15 -2.56
CA ILE A 134 -10.16 1.28 -2.85
C ILE A 134 -8.78 1.93 -2.80
N ALA A 135 -8.40 2.62 -3.86
CA ALA A 135 -7.11 3.31 -3.93
C ALA A 135 -7.18 4.55 -4.82
N ASP A 136 -6.18 5.42 -4.68
CA ASP A 136 -6.09 6.67 -5.43
C ASP A 136 -5.48 6.47 -6.83
N ARG A 137 -5.14 7.58 -7.51
CA ARG A 137 -4.55 7.56 -8.87
C ARG A 137 -3.12 7.05 -8.94
N GLY A 138 -2.44 6.96 -7.79
CA GLY A 138 -1.13 6.34 -7.67
C GLY A 138 -1.18 4.87 -7.98
N TYR A 139 -2.30 4.19 -7.72
CA TYR A 139 -2.49 2.74 -7.89
C TYR A 139 -3.18 2.33 -9.21
N GLU A 140 -3.30 3.25 -10.16
CA GLU A 140 -3.78 2.96 -11.52
C GLU A 140 -2.75 2.07 -12.26
N ASN A 141 -2.90 0.75 -12.15
CA ASN A 141 -1.94 -0.22 -12.69
C ASN A 141 -2.63 -1.54 -13.07
N TYR A 142 -2.35 -2.03 -14.28
CA TYR A 142 -2.92 -3.26 -14.80
C TYR A 142 -2.56 -4.51 -13.99
N ASN A 143 -1.35 -4.55 -13.40
CA ASN A 143 -0.92 -5.69 -12.57
C ASN A 143 -1.78 -5.79 -11.31
N ILE A 144 -2.08 -4.66 -10.66
CA ILE A 144 -2.97 -4.63 -9.48
C ILE A 144 -4.35 -5.18 -9.85
N PHE A 145 -4.90 -4.77 -11.01
CA PHE A 145 -6.20 -5.25 -11.46
C PHE A 145 -6.21 -6.76 -11.70
N ALA A 146 -5.16 -7.30 -12.34
CA ALA A 146 -5.03 -8.74 -12.56
C ALA A 146 -4.96 -9.53 -11.24
N HIS A 147 -4.11 -9.12 -10.30
CA HIS A 147 -4.03 -9.76 -8.98
C HIS A 147 -5.35 -9.67 -8.20
N ALA A 148 -6.06 -8.53 -8.27
CA ALA A 148 -7.37 -8.38 -7.67
C ALA A 148 -8.40 -9.34 -8.31
N ASP A 149 -8.43 -9.45 -9.64
CA ASP A 149 -9.32 -10.34 -10.36
C ASP A 149 -9.03 -11.82 -10.05
N GLU A 150 -7.76 -12.24 -10.03
CA GLU A 150 -7.35 -13.60 -9.64
C GLU A 150 -7.76 -13.95 -8.20
N LYS A 151 -7.70 -12.97 -7.29
CA LYS A 151 -8.16 -13.11 -5.91
C LYS A 151 -9.69 -13.00 -5.77
N ASN A 152 -10.41 -12.74 -6.87
CA ASN A 152 -11.85 -12.46 -6.93
C ASN A 152 -12.26 -11.26 -6.05
N TRP A 153 -11.40 -10.24 -6.00
CA TRP A 153 -11.67 -8.95 -5.39
C TRP A 153 -12.26 -8.00 -6.42
N LYS A 154 -13.13 -7.10 -5.97
CA LYS A 154 -13.54 -5.94 -6.76
C LYS A 154 -12.63 -4.78 -6.42
N TYR A 155 -12.58 -3.78 -7.29
CA TYR A 155 -11.76 -2.59 -7.06
C TYR A 155 -12.47 -1.31 -7.49
N LEU A 156 -12.18 -0.23 -6.78
CA LEU A 156 -12.57 1.14 -7.07
C LEU A 156 -11.30 2.00 -6.97
N ILE A 157 -10.63 2.15 -8.11
CA ILE A 157 -9.35 2.86 -8.19
C ILE A 157 -9.56 4.11 -9.02
N ARG A 158 -9.17 5.26 -8.47
CA ARG A 158 -9.24 6.52 -9.21
C ARG A 158 -8.25 6.44 -10.38
N VAL A 159 -8.68 6.71 -11.60
CA VAL A 159 -7.77 6.82 -12.75
C VAL A 159 -7.15 8.22 -12.82
N LYS A 160 -5.96 8.34 -13.41
CA LYS A 160 -5.39 9.64 -13.77
C LYS A 160 -6.25 10.32 -14.84
N ASP A 161 -5.97 11.61 -15.03
CA ASP A 161 -6.69 12.43 -15.99
C ASP A 161 -6.52 11.89 -17.43
N ILE A 162 -7.55 12.05 -18.27
CA ILE A 162 -7.58 11.56 -19.65
C ILE A 162 -6.45 12.19 -20.48
N ASN A 163 -6.03 13.40 -20.14
CA ASN A 163 -4.94 14.11 -20.82
C ASN A 163 -3.54 13.76 -20.28
N SER A 164 -3.43 12.82 -19.34
CA SER A 164 -2.17 12.40 -18.74
C SER A 164 -1.70 11.04 -19.26
N ASN A 165 -0.51 10.59 -18.86
CA ASN A 165 0.05 9.29 -19.26
C ASN A 165 -0.55 8.12 -18.44
N GLY A 166 -1.87 8.10 -18.23
CA GLY A 166 -2.61 7.05 -17.52
C GLY A 166 -3.25 6.00 -18.44
N ILE A 167 -3.99 5.07 -17.85
CA ILE A 167 -4.78 4.07 -18.59
C ILE A 167 -5.87 4.79 -19.40
N ALA A 168 -6.50 5.81 -18.81
CA ALA A 168 -7.58 6.57 -19.45
C ALA A 168 -7.19 7.20 -20.80
N SER A 169 -5.92 7.58 -21.02
CA SER A 169 -5.51 8.23 -22.28
C SER A 169 -5.34 7.27 -23.45
N GLY A 170 -5.16 5.98 -23.18
CA GLY A 170 -5.09 4.93 -24.21
C GLY A 170 -6.45 4.42 -24.66
N LEU A 171 -7.53 4.97 -24.11
CA LEU A 171 -8.89 4.45 -24.25
C LEU A 171 -9.77 5.41 -25.03
N ASP A 172 -10.66 4.87 -25.84
CA ASP A 172 -11.66 5.66 -26.57
C ASP A 172 -12.79 6.07 -25.61
N LEU A 173 -12.57 7.17 -24.88
CA LEU A 173 -13.48 7.71 -23.89
C LEU A 173 -14.20 8.97 -24.41
N PRO A 174 -15.47 9.20 -24.04
CA PRO A 174 -16.18 10.44 -24.36
C PRO A 174 -15.41 11.67 -23.86
N LYS A 175 -15.28 12.70 -24.71
CA LYS A 175 -14.54 13.93 -24.39
C LYS A 175 -15.31 14.93 -23.52
N GLN A 176 -16.62 14.72 -23.34
CA GLN A 176 -17.50 15.64 -22.62
C GLN A 176 -18.54 14.86 -21.80
N GLY A 177 -18.93 15.44 -20.66
CA GLY A 177 -19.92 14.87 -19.75
C GLY A 177 -19.37 13.78 -18.83
N SER A 178 -20.21 13.28 -17.92
CA SER A 178 -19.94 12.08 -17.13
C SER A 178 -20.44 10.84 -17.86
N PHE A 179 -19.71 9.74 -17.76
CA PHE A 179 -20.06 8.49 -18.43
C PHE A 179 -19.70 7.26 -17.59
N ASP A 180 -20.44 6.19 -17.86
CA ASP A 180 -20.26 4.87 -17.28
C ASP A 180 -19.98 3.92 -18.44
N LYS A 181 -18.73 3.47 -18.58
CA LYS A 181 -18.33 2.60 -19.69
C LYS A 181 -17.72 1.31 -19.16
N HIS A 182 -18.35 0.19 -19.50
CA HIS A 182 -17.71 -1.11 -19.33
C HIS A 182 -16.68 -1.31 -20.43
N MET A 183 -15.51 -1.82 -20.06
CA MET A 183 -14.45 -2.06 -21.01
C MET A 183 -13.64 -3.29 -20.64
N SER A 184 -13.22 -4.00 -21.69
CA SER A 184 -12.30 -5.12 -21.55
C SER A 184 -10.95 -4.67 -22.10
N VAL A 185 -9.91 -4.86 -21.31
CA VAL A 185 -8.53 -4.65 -21.75
C VAL A 185 -7.84 -5.99 -21.74
N THR A 186 -7.42 -6.41 -22.94
CA THR A 186 -6.67 -7.64 -23.12
C THR A 186 -5.18 -7.35 -22.97
N LEU A 187 -4.52 -7.98 -22.00
CA LEU A 187 -3.08 -7.86 -21.77
C LEU A 187 -2.35 -9.01 -22.49
N CYS A 188 -1.36 -8.65 -23.31
CA CYS A 188 -0.54 -9.61 -24.03
C CYS A 188 0.95 -9.35 -23.74
N ARG A 189 1.69 -10.40 -23.37
CA ARG A 189 3.14 -10.32 -23.08
C ARG A 189 3.98 -9.91 -24.29
N ARG A 190 3.52 -10.22 -25.52
CA ARG A 190 4.10 -9.80 -26.81
C ARG A 190 2.98 -9.64 -27.84
N LYS A 191 3.11 -8.66 -28.75
CA LYS A 191 2.24 -8.52 -29.93
C LYS A 191 2.59 -9.56 -31.01
N ASN A 192 2.44 -10.85 -30.72
CA ASN A 192 2.52 -11.93 -31.70
C ASN A 192 1.19 -12.68 -31.74
N LYS A 193 0.85 -13.27 -32.89
CA LYS A 193 -0.45 -13.94 -33.15
C LYS A 193 -0.79 -15.09 -32.17
N ASP A 194 0.21 -15.66 -31.49
CA ASP A 194 0.05 -16.84 -30.62
C ASP A 194 0.34 -16.57 -29.13
N ALA A 195 0.28 -15.31 -28.68
CA ALA A 195 0.56 -14.98 -27.29
C ALA A 195 -0.58 -15.43 -26.35
N LYS A 196 -0.22 -15.96 -25.18
CA LYS A 196 -1.18 -16.17 -24.08
C LYS A 196 -1.85 -14.84 -23.74
N VAL A 197 -3.17 -14.89 -23.67
CA VAL A 197 -4.06 -13.74 -23.51
C VAL A 197 -4.64 -13.78 -22.11
N GLU A 198 -4.44 -12.72 -21.34
CA GLU A 198 -5.16 -12.51 -20.08
C GLU A 198 -6.11 -11.33 -20.29
N ASP A 199 -7.41 -11.60 -20.16
CA ASP A 199 -8.44 -10.59 -20.27
C ASP A 199 -8.72 -9.99 -18.89
N VAL A 200 -8.44 -8.69 -18.74
CA VAL A 200 -8.74 -7.93 -17.52
C VAL A 200 -9.96 -7.07 -17.79
N ASN A 201 -11.01 -7.25 -16.98
CA ASN A 201 -12.28 -6.53 -17.16
C ASN A 201 -12.30 -5.28 -16.27
N ILE A 202 -12.18 -4.10 -16.86
CA ILE A 202 -12.14 -2.83 -16.14
C ILE A 202 -13.45 -2.09 -16.38
N CYS A 203 -14.23 -1.85 -15.33
CA CYS A 203 -15.33 -0.89 -15.43
C CYS A 203 -14.78 0.50 -15.12
N LEU A 204 -14.80 1.42 -16.10
CA LEU A 204 -14.41 2.80 -15.88
C LEU A 204 -15.65 3.66 -15.68
N HIS A 205 -15.73 4.23 -14.48
CA HIS A 205 -16.67 5.28 -14.15
C HIS A 205 -15.90 6.61 -14.09
N VAL A 206 -16.17 7.52 -15.03
CA VAL A 206 -15.53 8.83 -15.06
C VAL A 206 -16.61 9.90 -14.88
N LYS A 207 -16.53 10.61 -13.75
CA LYS A 207 -17.29 11.84 -13.56
C LYS A 207 -16.42 13.01 -13.98
N ALA A 208 -16.87 13.75 -15.00
CA ALA A 208 -16.35 15.08 -15.26
C ALA A 208 -16.68 15.98 -14.06
N LEU A 209 -15.72 16.17 -13.16
CA LEU A 209 -15.80 17.22 -12.15
C LEU A 209 -15.39 18.52 -12.82
N THR A 210 -16.36 19.30 -13.27
CA THR A 210 -16.15 20.73 -13.53
C THR A 210 -15.91 21.39 -12.19
N LEU A 211 -14.66 21.41 -11.72
CA LEU A 211 -14.23 22.28 -10.64
C LEU A 211 -14.24 23.70 -11.19
N TYR A 212 -15.35 24.41 -10.98
CA TYR A 212 -15.31 25.86 -10.96
C TYR A 212 -14.49 26.25 -9.73
N LEU A 213 -13.23 26.62 -9.93
CA LEU A 213 -12.43 27.39 -8.97
C LEU A 213 -12.91 28.84 -8.99
#